data_AF-A0A9E3WQH5-F1
#
_entry.id   AF-A0A9E3WQH5-F1
#
_cell.length_a   1.000
_cell.length_b   1.000
_cell.length_c   1.000
_cell.angle_alpha   90.00
_cell.angle_beta   90.00
_cell.angle_gamma   90.00
#
_symmetry.space_group_name_H-M   'P 1'
#
loop_
_entity.id
_entity.type
_entity.pdbx_description
1 polymer ?
#
loop_
_entity_poly.entity_id
_entity_poly.type
_entity_poly.pdbx_seq_one_letter_code
_entity_poly.pdbx_strand_id
1 'polypeptide(L)'
;MFLVRGMYVPYCIVFLTAWSFVVLFVKWRKLAFQRKSLRHLVIPQESDFVLSSTTVEEVINNVYATVDDPKYFTLYNRITVALSNLRNLGRVTDVDDILRSQAEHDESVMETSYALLRSFVWAIPVLGFIGTVLGLSQAIGGFGSVLETADDISQIKDSLQDVTGGLATAFETTLQALVAALLIQLTLAFLKKSEEEFLDECQAYCAKHIVNRLRIMPFEQTVEE
;
A
#
# COMPACT_ATOMS: atom_id res chain seq x y z
N MET A 1 21.01 -10.59 -29.39
CA MET A 1 20.45 -11.92 -29.71
C MET A 1 19.11 -12.22 -29.01
N PHE A 2 18.64 -11.38 -28.06
CA PHE A 2 17.35 -11.56 -27.34
C PHE A 2 16.15 -10.78 -27.91
N LEU A 3 16.29 -10.13 -29.07
CA LEU A 3 15.29 -9.16 -29.60
C LEU A 3 14.34 -9.73 -30.67
N VAL A 4 14.53 -10.97 -31.15
CA VAL A 4 13.91 -11.41 -32.43
C VAL A 4 12.91 -12.58 -32.27
N ARG A 5 12.70 -13.13 -31.07
CA ARG A 5 11.74 -14.23 -30.86
C ARG A 5 10.67 -13.86 -29.84
N GLY A 6 9.59 -13.21 -30.30
CA GLY A 6 8.21 -13.31 -29.79
C GLY A 6 7.87 -13.18 -28.28
N MET A 7 8.84 -13.02 -27.39
CA MET A 7 8.65 -13.05 -25.94
C MET A 7 8.71 -11.62 -25.41
N TYR A 8 7.62 -10.88 -25.60
CA TYR A 8 7.38 -9.62 -24.88
C TYR A 8 7.13 -9.86 -23.39
N VAL A 9 6.81 -11.12 -23.01
CA VAL A 9 6.43 -11.52 -21.66
C VAL A 9 7.49 -11.22 -20.59
N PRO A 10 8.79 -11.56 -20.76
CA PRO A 10 9.82 -11.20 -19.79
C PRO A 10 9.94 -9.69 -19.57
N TYR A 11 9.81 -8.88 -20.63
CA TYR A 11 9.84 -7.42 -20.51
C TYR A 11 8.64 -6.90 -19.71
N CYS A 12 7.44 -7.45 -19.93
CA CYS A 12 6.26 -7.12 -19.13
C CYS A 12 6.45 -7.50 -17.64
N ILE A 13 7.03 -8.66 -17.35
CA ILE A 13 7.32 -9.10 -15.97
C ILE A 13 8.29 -8.13 -15.29
N VAL A 14 9.40 -7.79 -15.95
CA VAL A 14 10.39 -6.83 -15.41
C VAL A 14 9.77 -5.46 -15.19
N PHE A 15 8.96 -4.99 -16.14
CA PHE A 15 8.28 -3.70 -16.05
C PHE A 15 7.32 -3.65 -14.85
N LEU A 16 6.43 -4.64 -14.69
CA LEU A 16 5.51 -4.71 -13.55
C LEU A 16 6.25 -4.85 -12.22
N THR A 17 7.35 -5.61 -12.22
CA THR A 17 8.21 -5.76 -11.04
C THR A 17 8.83 -4.42 -10.63
N ALA A 18 9.44 -3.70 -11.58
CA ALA A 18 10.04 -2.40 -11.33
C ALA A 18 8.98 -1.38 -10.87
N TRP A 19 7.82 -1.34 -11.52
CA TRP A 19 6.71 -0.48 -11.10
C TRP A 19 6.28 -0.79 -9.66
N SER A 20 6.10 -2.07 -9.33
CA SER A 20 5.69 -2.49 -7.98
C SER A 20 6.68 -2.01 -6.93
N PHE A 21 7.99 -2.15 -7.18
CA PHE A 21 9.03 -1.65 -6.27
C PHE A 21 9.03 -0.12 -6.14
N VAL A 22 8.79 0.62 -7.23
CA VAL A 22 8.67 2.08 -7.17
C VAL A 22 7.49 2.50 -6.28
N VAL A 23 6.32 1.88 -6.45
CA VAL A 23 5.14 2.19 -5.62
C VAL A 23 5.39 1.86 -4.16
N LEU A 24 5.98 0.68 -3.87
CA LEU A 24 6.36 0.29 -2.52
C LEU A 24 7.38 1.26 -1.89
N PHE A 25 8.37 1.70 -2.66
CA PHE A 25 9.37 2.66 -2.20
C PHE A 25 8.75 4.03 -1.89
N VAL A 26 7.85 4.52 -2.74
CA VAL A 26 7.12 5.77 -2.50
C VAL A 26 6.27 5.67 -1.23
N LYS A 27 5.52 4.57 -1.05
CA LYS A 27 4.73 4.34 0.16
C LYS A 27 5.61 4.23 1.41
N TRP A 28 6.73 3.52 1.33
CA TRP A 28 7.67 3.40 2.45
C TRP A 28 8.23 4.77 2.86
N ARG A 29 8.61 5.61 1.90
CA ARG A 29 9.05 6.99 2.19
C ARG A 29 7.95 7.84 2.79
N LYS A 30 6.71 7.72 2.28
CA LYS A 30 5.55 8.42 2.83
C LYS A 30 5.31 8.02 4.29
N LEU A 31 5.29 6.71 4.59
CA LEU A 31 5.14 6.21 5.95
C LEU A 31 6.28 6.68 6.86
N ALA A 32 7.53 6.62 6.40
CA ALA A 32 8.68 7.08 7.19
C ALA A 32 8.60 8.58 7.51
N PHE A 33 8.04 9.37 6.60
CA PHE A 33 7.78 10.79 6.82
C PHE A 33 6.60 11.00 7.79
N GLN A 34 5.51 10.27 7.62
CA GLN A 34 4.34 10.34 8.51
C GLN A 34 4.67 9.88 9.94
N ARG A 35 5.52 8.86 10.14
CA ARG A 35 6.00 8.47 11.48
C ARG A 35 6.75 9.58 12.23
N LYS A 36 7.27 10.60 11.53
CA LYS A 36 7.86 11.77 12.21
C LYS A 36 6.81 12.67 12.85
N SER A 37 5.58 12.71 12.32
CA SER A 37 4.50 13.55 12.88
C SER A 37 4.08 13.10 14.27
N LEU A 38 4.15 11.80 14.56
CA LEU A 38 3.89 11.23 15.89
C LEU A 38 4.83 11.75 16.99
N ARG A 39 6.00 12.29 16.63
CA ARG A 39 6.97 12.83 17.60
C ARG A 39 6.65 14.26 18.03
N HIS A 40 5.89 14.99 17.21
CA HIS A 40 5.53 16.36 17.51
C HIS A 40 4.21 16.38 18.27
N LEU A 41 4.30 16.66 19.56
CA LEU A 41 3.15 16.88 20.43
C LEU A 41 2.52 18.23 20.08
N VAL A 42 1.38 18.17 19.39
CA VAL A 42 0.62 19.36 19.01
C VAL A 42 -0.27 19.89 20.14
N ILE A 43 -0.47 19.09 21.19
CA ILE A 43 -1.27 19.48 22.35
C ILE A 43 -0.34 20.07 23.42
N PRO A 44 -0.64 21.26 23.98
CA PRO A 44 0.10 21.84 25.09
C PRO A 44 0.26 20.83 26.24
N GLN A 45 1.48 20.67 26.74
CA GLN A 45 1.85 19.70 27.79
C GLN A 45 1.47 20.18 29.20
N GLU A 46 0.81 21.32 29.33
CA GLU A 46 0.43 21.86 30.64
C GLU A 46 -0.59 20.93 31.31
N SER A 47 -0.32 20.56 32.57
CA SER A 47 -1.12 19.58 33.31
C SER A 47 -2.57 19.99 33.53
N ASP A 48 -2.88 21.29 33.38
CA ASP A 48 -4.20 21.91 33.57
C ASP A 48 -4.91 22.24 32.25
N PHE A 49 -4.32 21.90 31.10
CA PHE A 49 -4.96 22.12 29.81
C PHE A 49 -6.15 21.17 29.63
N VAL A 50 -7.35 21.76 29.52
CA VAL A 50 -8.61 21.05 29.28
C VAL A 50 -9.06 21.31 27.86
N LEU A 51 -9.34 20.24 27.12
CA LEU A 51 -9.86 20.34 25.76
C LEU A 51 -11.38 20.52 25.81
N SER A 52 -11.84 21.69 25.37
CA SER A 52 -13.24 22.13 25.40
C SER A 52 -13.56 22.96 24.15
N SER A 53 -14.84 23.25 23.90
CA SER A 53 -15.25 24.03 22.71
C SER A 53 -14.58 25.40 22.59
N THR A 54 -14.10 25.98 23.69
CA THR A 54 -13.41 27.28 23.73
C THR A 54 -11.90 27.17 23.48
N THR A 55 -11.26 26.07 23.88
CA THR A 55 -9.80 25.85 23.74
C THR A 55 -9.43 25.10 22.44
N VAL A 56 -10.42 24.52 21.76
CA VAL A 56 -10.26 23.80 20.48
C VAL A 56 -9.61 24.65 19.40
N GLU A 57 -9.94 25.94 19.32
CA GLU A 57 -9.41 26.82 18.27
C GLU A 57 -7.91 27.05 18.41
N GLU A 58 -7.40 27.14 19.64
CA GLU A 58 -5.97 27.22 19.93
C GLU A 58 -5.23 25.96 19.47
N VAL A 59 -5.80 24.77 19.71
CA VAL A 59 -5.20 23.50 19.28
C VAL A 59 -5.21 23.38 17.76
N ILE A 60 -6.31 23.75 17.10
CA ILE A 60 -6.39 23.74 15.63
C ILE A 60 -5.33 24.69 15.04
N ASN A 61 -5.21 25.90 15.57
CA ASN A 61 -4.21 26.88 15.12
C ASN A 61 -2.78 26.37 15.34
N ASN A 62 -2.50 25.69 16.46
CA ASN A 62 -1.21 25.05 16.70
C ASN A 62 -0.90 23.92 15.69
N VAL A 63 -1.91 23.16 15.26
CA VAL A 63 -1.74 22.17 14.17
C VAL A 63 -1.33 22.88 12.87
N TYR A 64 -2.05 23.93 12.46
CA TYR A 64 -1.74 24.70 11.25
C TYR A 64 -0.42 25.47 11.33
N ALA A 65 0.06 25.82 12.54
CA ALA A 65 1.38 26.42 12.73
C ALA A 65 2.53 25.39 12.64
N THR A 66 2.24 24.11 12.88
CA THR A 66 3.24 23.03 12.86
C THR A 66 3.43 22.45 11.45
N VAL A 67 2.39 22.49 10.60
CA VAL A 67 2.43 21.92 9.23
C VAL A 67 1.73 22.82 8.22
N ASP A 68 2.30 22.91 7.00
CA ASP A 68 1.74 23.72 5.90
C ASP A 68 0.30 23.33 5.54
N ASP A 69 0.00 22.03 5.52
CA ASP A 69 -1.37 21.51 5.34
C ASP A 69 -1.57 20.19 6.14
N PRO A 70 -2.42 20.20 7.19
CA PRO A 70 -2.72 19.05 8.02
C PRO A 70 -3.31 17.85 7.27
N LYS A 71 -3.94 18.08 6.11
CA LYS A 71 -4.66 17.04 5.35
C LYS A 71 -3.74 15.96 4.79
N TYR A 72 -2.46 16.25 4.59
CA TYR A 72 -1.50 15.27 4.08
C TYR A 72 -1.00 14.29 5.15
N PHE A 73 -1.26 14.58 6.43
CA PHE A 73 -0.88 13.75 7.56
C PHE A 73 -2.12 13.12 8.18
N THR A 74 -2.20 11.79 8.17
CA THR A 74 -3.34 11.02 8.71
C THR A 74 -3.69 11.44 10.13
N LEU A 75 -2.68 11.53 11.01
CA LEU A 75 -2.87 11.98 12.39
C LEU A 75 -3.47 13.38 12.48
N TYR A 76 -2.87 14.38 11.82
CA TYR A 76 -3.31 15.77 11.94
C TYR A 76 -4.67 16.01 11.28
N ASN A 77 -4.94 15.38 10.14
CA ASN A 77 -6.25 15.42 9.50
C ASN A 77 -7.33 14.88 10.45
N ARG A 78 -7.10 13.70 11.04
CA ARG A 78 -8.03 13.07 11.97
C ARG A 78 -8.30 13.93 13.20
N ILE A 79 -7.27 14.51 13.80
CA ILE A 79 -7.39 15.44 14.93
C ILE A 79 -8.20 16.68 14.51
N THR A 80 -7.85 17.30 13.38
CA THR A 80 -8.50 18.54 12.92
C THR A 80 -9.99 18.32 12.62
N VAL A 81 -10.35 17.20 12.01
CA VAL A 81 -11.76 16.84 11.75
C VAL A 81 -12.52 16.63 13.06
N ALA A 82 -11.96 15.88 14.01
CA ALA A 82 -12.61 15.64 15.31
C ALA A 82 -12.79 16.93 16.11
N LEU A 83 -11.75 17.77 16.19
CA LEU A 83 -11.78 19.05 16.89
C LEU A 83 -12.73 20.05 16.23
N SER A 84 -12.76 20.12 14.89
CA SER A 84 -13.69 21.00 14.17
C SER A 84 -15.14 20.62 14.44
N ASN A 85 -15.45 19.32 14.56
CA ASN A 85 -16.78 18.87 14.94
C ASN A 85 -17.10 19.19 16.40
N LEU A 86 -16.15 19.06 17.33
CA LEU A 86 -16.35 19.50 18.72
C LEU A 86 -16.70 21.00 18.81
N ARG A 87 -16.02 21.84 18.02
CA ARG A 87 -16.31 23.29 17.95
C ARG A 87 -17.72 23.55 17.44
N ASN A 88 -18.15 22.83 16.39
CA ASN A 88 -19.42 23.10 15.73
C ASN A 88 -20.63 22.49 16.47
N LEU A 89 -20.46 21.31 17.08
CA LEU A 89 -21.55 20.55 17.72
C LEU A 89 -21.57 20.67 19.24
N GLY A 90 -20.45 21.02 19.89
CA GLY A 90 -20.34 21.20 21.34
C GLY A 90 -20.44 19.93 22.19
N ARG A 91 -20.71 18.78 21.58
CA ARG A 91 -20.93 17.50 22.28
C ARG A 91 -19.65 16.69 22.35
N VAL A 92 -19.13 16.55 23.57
CA VAL A 92 -17.89 15.83 23.87
C VAL A 92 -17.98 14.33 23.55
N THR A 93 -19.17 13.74 23.74
CA THR A 93 -19.44 12.32 23.43
C THR A 93 -19.25 12.01 21.95
N ASP A 94 -19.55 12.96 21.08
CA ASP A 94 -19.55 12.74 19.63
C ASP A 94 -18.11 12.74 19.07
N VAL A 95 -17.12 13.24 19.84
CA VAL A 95 -15.72 13.32 19.43
C VAL A 95 -15.05 11.95 19.37
N ASP A 96 -15.32 11.07 20.34
CA ASP A 96 -14.75 9.72 20.35
C ASP A 96 -15.30 8.89 19.18
N ASP A 97 -16.61 8.98 18.93
CA ASP A 97 -17.27 8.33 17.80
C ASP A 97 -16.73 8.83 16.45
N ILE A 98 -16.52 10.14 16.30
CA ILE A 98 -15.93 10.72 15.09
C ILE A 98 -14.48 10.26 14.92
N LEU A 99 -13.69 10.27 16.00
CA LEU A 99 -12.33 9.76 15.96
C LEU A 99 -12.33 8.31 15.50
N ARG A 100 -13.19 7.46 16.05
CA ARG A 100 -13.28 6.04 15.68
C ARG A 100 -13.69 5.85 14.23
N SER A 101 -14.70 6.59 13.76
CA SER A 101 -15.13 6.58 12.36
C SER A 101 -14.01 7.02 11.40
N GLN A 102 -13.22 8.03 11.77
CA GLN A 102 -12.05 8.43 10.99
C GLN A 102 -10.96 7.34 10.97
N ALA A 103 -10.75 6.61 12.08
CA ALA A 103 -9.79 5.50 12.11
C ALA A 103 -10.17 4.39 11.11
N GLU A 104 -11.44 3.99 11.10
CA GLU A 104 -11.97 3.00 10.17
C GLU A 104 -11.87 3.49 8.71
N HIS A 105 -12.09 4.79 8.48
CA HIS A 105 -11.90 5.39 7.17
C HIS A 105 -10.43 5.36 6.72
N ASP A 106 -9.50 5.72 7.61
CA ASP A 106 -8.06 5.69 7.33
C ASP A 106 -7.57 4.27 6.98
N GLU A 107 -8.07 3.26 7.69
CA GLU A 107 -7.80 1.84 7.39
C GLU A 107 -8.35 1.44 6.01
N SER A 108 -9.58 1.84 5.68
CA SER A 108 -10.18 1.59 4.36
C SER A 108 -9.40 2.25 3.21
N VAL A 109 -8.94 3.48 3.41
CA VAL A 109 -8.09 4.20 2.45
C VAL A 109 -6.74 3.52 2.30
N MET A 110 -6.14 3.06 3.41
CA MET A 110 -4.90 2.28 3.40
C MET A 110 -5.09 1.00 2.57
N GLU A 111 -6.11 0.20 2.84
CA GLU A 111 -6.44 -1.03 2.11
C GLU A 111 -6.60 -0.77 0.60
N THR A 112 -7.39 0.25 0.25
CA THR A 112 -7.64 0.65 -1.15
C THR A 112 -6.35 1.01 -1.86
N SER A 113 -5.42 1.68 -1.18
CA SER A 113 -4.13 2.08 -1.75
C SER A 113 -3.22 0.91 -2.14
N TYR A 114 -3.44 -0.29 -1.58
CA TYR A 114 -2.73 -1.52 -1.96
C TYR A 114 -3.43 -2.35 -3.05
N ALA A 115 -4.62 -1.95 -3.51
CA ALA A 115 -5.38 -2.72 -4.49
C ALA A 115 -4.59 -2.97 -5.78
N LEU A 116 -3.95 -1.92 -6.32
CA LEU A 116 -3.13 -2.04 -7.53
C LEU A 116 -1.92 -2.97 -7.36
N LEU A 117 -1.23 -2.89 -6.23
CA LEU A 117 -0.10 -3.77 -5.93
C LEU A 117 -0.54 -5.24 -5.83
N ARG A 118 -1.69 -5.51 -5.20
CA ARG A 118 -2.28 -6.86 -5.15
C ARG A 118 -2.59 -7.38 -6.56
N SER A 119 -3.12 -6.54 -7.44
CA SER A 119 -3.35 -6.91 -8.85
C SER A 119 -2.04 -7.27 -9.56
N PHE A 120 -0.95 -6.54 -9.32
CA PHE A 120 0.36 -6.85 -9.94
C PHE A 120 0.96 -8.16 -9.41
N VAL A 121 0.92 -8.39 -8.10
CA VAL A 121 1.41 -9.64 -7.51
C VAL A 121 0.68 -10.87 -8.08
N TRP A 122 -0.62 -10.74 -8.34
CA TRP A 122 -1.40 -11.78 -9.00
C TRP A 122 -1.07 -11.91 -10.50
N ALA A 123 -0.88 -10.79 -11.21
CA ALA A 123 -0.66 -10.79 -12.66
C ALA A 123 0.72 -11.35 -13.07
N ILE A 124 1.77 -11.11 -12.26
CA ILE A 124 3.14 -11.53 -12.60
C ILE A 124 3.27 -13.05 -12.79
N PRO A 125 2.81 -13.93 -11.86
CA PRO A 125 2.82 -15.38 -12.06
C PRO A 125 2.01 -15.84 -13.27
N VAL A 126 0.86 -15.21 -13.53
CA VAL A 126 0.02 -15.50 -14.69
C VAL A 126 0.76 -15.19 -15.99
N LEU A 127 1.46 -14.05 -16.04
CA LEU A 127 2.32 -13.71 -17.18
C LEU A 127 3.46 -14.71 -17.34
N GLY A 128 4.11 -15.13 -16.25
CA GLY A 128 5.11 -16.22 -16.29
C GLY A 128 4.55 -17.48 -16.95
N PHE A 129 3.38 -17.93 -16.50
CA PHE A 129 2.69 -19.10 -17.07
C PHE A 129 2.38 -18.92 -18.57
N ILE A 130 1.89 -17.74 -18.98
CA ILE A 130 1.67 -17.42 -20.41
C ILE A 130 2.99 -17.52 -21.18
N GLY A 131 4.09 -17.00 -20.62
CA GLY A 131 5.43 -17.13 -21.20
C GLY A 131 5.83 -18.58 -21.43
N THR A 132 5.58 -19.47 -20.46
CA THR A 132 5.84 -20.91 -20.64
C THR A 132 4.97 -21.54 -21.72
N VAL A 133 3.67 -21.25 -21.75
CA VAL A 133 2.76 -21.82 -22.74
C VAL A 133 3.18 -21.43 -24.16
N LEU A 134 3.57 -20.17 -24.36
CA LEU A 134 4.07 -19.69 -25.65
C LEU A 134 5.40 -20.36 -26.03
N GLY A 135 6.36 -20.45 -25.10
CA GLY A 135 7.65 -21.08 -25.34
C GLY A 135 7.53 -22.57 -25.67
N LEU A 136 6.67 -23.28 -24.93
CA LEU A 136 6.35 -24.69 -25.17
C LEU A 136 5.67 -24.89 -26.53
N SER A 137 4.68 -24.07 -26.86
CA SER A 137 3.96 -24.15 -28.13
C SER A 137 4.89 -23.95 -29.33
N GLN A 138 5.81 -22.97 -29.23
CA GLN A 138 6.78 -22.71 -30.29
C GLN A 138 7.80 -23.84 -30.43
N ALA A 139 8.31 -24.36 -29.30
CA ALA A 139 9.27 -25.46 -29.30
C ALA A 139 8.67 -26.73 -29.92
N ILE A 140 7.48 -27.14 -29.48
CA ILE A 140 6.80 -28.35 -29.98
C ILE A 140 6.37 -28.17 -31.45
N GLY A 141 5.83 -27.01 -31.82
CA GLY A 141 5.42 -26.73 -33.20
C GLY A 141 6.58 -26.75 -34.19
N GLY A 142 7.72 -26.14 -33.81
CA GLY A 142 8.94 -26.18 -34.62
C GLY A 142 9.46 -27.61 -34.81
N PHE A 143 9.47 -28.41 -33.74
CA PHE A 143 9.88 -29.81 -33.83
C PHE A 143 9.00 -30.64 -34.76
N GLY A 144 7.68 -30.48 -34.67
CA GLY A 144 6.73 -31.17 -35.55
C GLY A 144 7.00 -30.90 -37.03
N SER A 145 7.24 -29.64 -37.39
CA SER A 145 7.55 -29.27 -38.79
C SER A 145 8.86 -29.88 -39.30
N VAL A 146 9.89 -30.00 -38.46
CA VAL A 146 11.15 -30.62 -38.87
C VAL A 146 11.00 -32.13 -39.00
N LEU A 147 10.21 -32.79 -38.14
CA LEU A 147 9.94 -34.22 -38.31
C LEU A 147 9.23 -34.54 -39.63
N GLU A 148 8.39 -33.65 -40.15
CA GLU A 148 7.70 -33.84 -41.44
C GLU A 148 8.60 -33.61 -42.65
N THR A 149 9.70 -32.85 -42.50
CA THR A 149 10.55 -32.40 -43.62
C THR A 149 12.00 -32.89 -43.55
N ALA A 150 12.40 -33.56 -42.47
CA ALA A 150 13.77 -34.01 -42.27
C ALA A 150 14.10 -35.23 -43.15
N ASP A 151 15.02 -35.03 -44.10
CA ASP A 151 15.63 -36.11 -44.91
C ASP A 151 16.86 -36.75 -44.22
N ASP A 152 17.40 -36.12 -43.17
CA ASP A 152 18.59 -36.57 -42.46
C ASP A 152 18.42 -36.50 -40.93
N ILE A 153 18.96 -37.50 -40.23
CA ILE A 153 18.98 -37.62 -38.76
C ILE A 153 19.71 -36.43 -38.12
N SER A 154 20.68 -35.83 -38.82
CA SER A 154 21.37 -34.62 -38.35
C SER A 154 20.42 -33.44 -38.08
N GLN A 155 19.42 -33.23 -38.94
CA GLN A 155 18.43 -32.15 -38.79
C GLN A 155 17.49 -32.38 -37.60
N ILE A 156 17.19 -33.64 -37.31
CA ILE A 156 16.39 -34.04 -36.14
C ILE A 156 17.15 -33.74 -34.85
N LYS A 157 18.46 -34.05 -34.82
CA LYS A 157 19.32 -33.76 -33.66
C LYS A 157 19.40 -32.26 -33.38
N ASP A 158 19.62 -31.44 -34.41
CA ASP A 158 19.70 -29.98 -34.25
C ASP A 158 18.35 -29.40 -33.78
N SER A 159 17.25 -29.93 -34.30
CA SER A 159 15.91 -29.53 -33.84
C SER A 159 15.63 -29.92 -32.40
N LEU A 160 16.06 -31.10 -31.94
CA LEU A 160 15.95 -31.48 -30.53
C LEU A 160 16.73 -30.52 -29.61
N GLN A 161 17.90 -30.06 -30.06
CA GLN A 161 18.70 -29.07 -29.32
C GLN A 161 17.97 -27.72 -29.25
N ASP A 162 17.35 -27.28 -30.33
CA ASP A 162 16.55 -26.04 -30.35
C ASP A 162 15.31 -26.12 -29.46
N VAL A 163 14.63 -27.26 -29.46
CA VAL A 163 13.46 -27.52 -28.61
C VAL A 163 13.82 -27.50 -27.14
N THR A 164 14.91 -28.18 -26.77
CA THR A 164 15.39 -28.19 -25.38
C THR A 164 15.86 -26.81 -24.92
N GLY A 165 16.50 -26.02 -25.79
CA GLY A 165 16.82 -24.63 -25.49
C GLY A 165 15.59 -23.73 -25.31
N GLY A 166 14.57 -23.89 -26.17
CA GLY A 166 13.30 -23.17 -26.06
C GLY A 166 12.54 -23.52 -24.77
N LEU A 167 12.53 -24.81 -24.41
CA LEU A 167 11.93 -25.31 -23.17
C LEU A 167 12.64 -24.74 -21.93
N ALA A 168 13.98 -24.72 -21.93
CA ALA A 168 14.75 -24.14 -20.83
C ALA A 168 14.42 -22.65 -20.64
N THR A 169 14.41 -21.88 -21.73
CA THR A 169 14.08 -20.44 -21.71
C THR A 169 12.66 -20.18 -21.19
N ALA A 170 11.71 -21.04 -21.57
CA ALA A 170 10.33 -20.99 -21.10
C ALA A 170 10.26 -21.16 -19.58
N PHE A 171 10.90 -22.20 -19.03
CA PHE A 171 10.94 -22.43 -17.59
C PHE A 171 11.64 -21.32 -16.81
N GLU A 172 12.75 -20.79 -17.33
CA GLU A 172 13.45 -19.65 -16.73
C GLU A 172 12.54 -18.42 -16.61
N THR A 173 11.69 -18.17 -17.62
CA THR A 173 10.73 -17.05 -17.60
C THR A 173 9.71 -17.19 -16.46
N THR A 174 9.20 -18.40 -16.23
CA THR A 174 8.27 -18.65 -15.11
C THR A 174 8.98 -18.59 -13.77
N LEU A 175 10.19 -19.15 -13.66
CA LEU A 175 10.98 -19.06 -12.43
C LEU A 175 11.23 -17.60 -12.06
N GLN A 176 11.63 -16.77 -13.03
CA GLN A 176 11.82 -15.33 -12.85
C GLN A 176 10.55 -14.65 -12.35
N ALA A 177 9.39 -14.93 -12.96
CA ALA A 177 8.12 -14.36 -12.55
C ALA A 177 7.75 -14.73 -11.10
N LEU A 178 7.90 -16.00 -10.72
CA LEU A 178 7.59 -16.48 -9.38
C LEU A 178 8.50 -15.86 -8.32
N VAL A 179 9.81 -15.80 -8.59
CA VAL A 179 10.76 -15.16 -7.68
C VAL A 179 10.45 -13.68 -7.51
N ALA A 180 10.17 -12.96 -8.60
CA ALA A 180 9.80 -11.55 -8.54
C ALA A 180 8.50 -11.32 -7.73
N ALA A 181 7.46 -12.12 -8.01
CA ALA A 181 6.19 -12.03 -7.28
C ALA A 181 6.36 -12.31 -5.78
N LEU A 182 7.19 -13.30 -5.42
CA LEU A 182 7.50 -13.62 -4.02
C LEU A 182 8.18 -12.46 -3.29
N LEU A 183 9.18 -11.83 -3.92
CA LEU A 183 9.88 -10.68 -3.34
C LEU A 183 8.95 -9.48 -3.15
N ILE A 184 8.10 -9.20 -4.13
CA ILE A 184 7.10 -8.12 -4.04
C ILE A 184 6.08 -8.44 -2.93
N GLN A 185 5.56 -9.66 -2.88
CA GLN A 185 4.59 -10.07 -1.86
C GLN A 185 5.16 -9.93 -0.44
N LEU A 186 6.42 -10.32 -0.23
CA LEU A 186 7.07 -10.22 1.07
C LEU A 186 7.25 -8.76 1.49
N THR A 187 7.77 -7.92 0.60
CA THR A 187 7.99 -6.49 0.88
C THR A 187 6.66 -5.74 1.09
N LEU A 188 5.63 -6.07 0.32
CA LEU A 188 4.26 -5.57 0.50
C LEU A 188 3.73 -5.93 1.89
N ALA A 189 3.84 -7.19 2.31
CA ALA A 189 3.34 -7.63 3.61
C ALA A 189 4.02 -6.88 4.77
N PHE A 190 5.33 -6.70 4.72
CA PHE A 190 6.05 -5.92 5.74
C PHE A 190 5.64 -4.45 5.75
N LEU A 191 5.49 -3.82 4.60
CA LEU A 191 5.09 -2.42 4.53
C LEU A 191 3.64 -2.21 4.98
N LYS A 192 2.74 -3.10 4.59
CA LYS A 192 1.34 -3.07 5.02
C LYS A 192 1.22 -3.19 6.53
N LYS A 193 1.91 -4.17 7.14
CA LYS A 193 1.99 -4.31 8.60
C LYS A 193 2.51 -3.04 9.27
N SER A 194 3.54 -2.41 8.70
CA SER A 194 4.14 -1.18 9.22
C SER A 194 3.20 0.03 9.12
N GLU A 195 2.35 0.10 8.07
CA GLU A 195 1.28 1.11 7.96
C GLU A 195 0.14 0.84 8.97
N GLU A 196 -0.27 -0.41 9.16
CA GLU A 196 -1.27 -0.82 10.18
C GLU A 196 -0.81 -0.43 11.60
N GLU A 197 0.42 -0.79 11.99
CA GLU A 197 1.02 -0.40 13.27
C GLU A 197 1.03 1.13 13.46
N PHE A 198 1.27 1.89 12.39
CA PHE A 198 1.23 3.35 12.44
C PHE A 198 -0.19 3.90 12.66
N LEU A 199 -1.21 3.30 12.07
CA LEU A 199 -2.60 3.68 12.31
C LEU A 199 -3.02 3.39 13.76
N ASP A 200 -2.57 2.26 14.32
CA ASP A 200 -2.77 1.92 15.73
C ASP A 200 -2.07 2.92 16.68
N GLU A 201 -0.84 3.33 16.35
CA GLU A 201 -0.13 4.39 17.09
C GLU A 201 -0.90 5.72 17.04
N CYS A 202 -1.49 6.07 15.90
CA CYS A 202 -2.34 7.26 15.76
C CYS A 202 -3.61 7.15 16.61
N GLN A 203 -4.26 5.98 16.62
CA GLN A 203 -5.41 5.70 17.48
C GLN A 203 -5.06 5.90 18.96
N ALA A 204 -3.96 5.30 19.40
CA ALA A 204 -3.50 5.41 20.79
C ALA A 204 -3.14 6.86 21.15
N TYR A 205 -2.53 7.61 20.23
CA TYR A 205 -2.23 9.02 20.42
C TYR A 205 -3.51 9.83 20.63
N CYS A 206 -4.52 9.67 19.76
CA CYS A 206 -5.80 10.38 19.86
C CYS A 206 -6.53 10.03 21.17
N ALA A 207 -6.58 8.75 21.56
CA ALA A 207 -7.20 8.35 22.81
C ALA A 207 -6.50 8.98 24.03
N LYS A 208 -5.16 8.92 24.08
CA LYS A 208 -4.38 9.41 25.22
C LYS A 208 -4.39 10.93 25.35
N HIS A 209 -4.27 11.65 24.22
CA HIS A 209 -4.03 13.08 24.22
C HIS A 209 -5.29 13.92 23.98
N ILE A 210 -6.30 13.36 23.30
CA ILE A 210 -7.58 14.05 23.04
C ILE A 210 -8.62 13.50 24.00
N VAL A 211 -8.99 12.23 23.89
CA VAL A 211 -10.14 11.67 24.61
C VAL A 211 -9.97 11.77 26.13
N ASN A 212 -8.81 11.40 26.67
CA ASN A 212 -8.55 11.50 28.12
C ASN A 212 -8.46 12.95 28.65
N ARG A 213 -8.32 13.95 27.76
CA ARG A 213 -8.25 15.38 28.11
C ARG A 213 -9.55 16.12 27.82
N LEU A 214 -10.54 15.43 27.26
CA LEU A 214 -11.90 15.95 27.09
C LEU A 214 -12.57 16.02 28.47
N ARG A 215 -13.04 17.22 28.83
CA ARG A 215 -13.89 17.39 30.01
C ARG A 215 -15.31 17.61 29.51
N ILE A 216 -16.25 16.82 30.01
CA ILE A 216 -17.68 17.09 29.83
C ILE A 216 -17.93 18.41 30.57
N MET A 217 -17.97 19.52 29.84
CA MET A 217 -18.58 20.73 30.41
C MET A 217 -20.07 20.40 30.56
N PRO A 218 -20.66 20.58 31.75
CA PRO A 218 -22.10 20.50 31.90
C PRO A 218 -22.67 21.66 31.08
N PHE A 219 -23.07 21.38 29.84
CA PHE A 219 -23.93 22.28 29.09
C PHE A 219 -25.25 22.32 29.85
N GLU A 220 -25.44 23.40 30.58
CA GLU A 220 -26.72 23.96 31.04
C GLU A 220 -27.74 22.94 31.53
N GLN A 221 -27.71 22.68 32.85
CA GLN A 221 -28.97 22.60 33.58
C GLN A 221 -29.66 23.97 33.46
N THR A 222 -30.31 24.27 32.32
CA THR A 222 -31.39 25.25 32.36
C THR A 222 -32.51 24.63 33.16
N VAL A 223 -32.47 24.96 34.45
CA VAL A 223 -33.54 25.01 35.43
C VAL A 223 -34.92 25.02 34.74
N GLU A 224 -35.59 23.87 34.73
CA GLU A 224 -37.06 23.85 34.72
C GLU A 224 -37.49 23.95 36.20
N GLU A 225 -37.71 25.19 36.63
CA GLU A 225 -38.60 25.53 37.75
C GLU A 225 -40.02 25.77 37.21
#